data_AF-A0A0H5DS54-F1
#
_entry.id   AF-A0A0H5DS54-F1
#
_cell.length_a   1.000
_cell.length_b   1.000
_cell.length_c   1.000
_cell.angle_alpha   90.00
_cell.angle_beta   90.00
_cell.angle_gamma   90.00
#
_symmetry.space_group_name_H-M   'P 1'
#
loop_
_entity.id
_entity.type
_entity.pdbx_description
1 polymer ?
#
loop_
_entity_poly.entity_id
_entity_poly.type
_entity_poly.pdbx_seq_one_letter_code
_entity_poly.pdbx_strand_id
1 'polypeptide(L)'
;MATIDNLDLNIYQMYAMRTKMIEQINQQLRLDQAASIPPQTQVFDIYPKLTELDLLLGIIPLGTPWAYFYPPKKFMDLRRSPFAFYRIAPTLGTLDDQESLEEEIRETEVDSPEDSRKKEKILACLKEIKKLNSWLGFIIGRVGQFLQG
;
A
#
# COMPACT_ATOMS: atom_id res chain seq x y z
N MET A 1 -6.45 -1.98 32.03
CA MET A 1 -6.27 -3.41 31.72
C MET A 1 -7.66 -4.02 31.66
N ALA A 2 -8.24 -4.17 30.47
CA ALA A 2 -9.59 -4.69 30.30
C ALA A 2 -9.51 -6.21 30.21
N THR A 3 -9.94 -6.91 31.26
CA THR A 3 -10.10 -8.36 31.26
C THR A 3 -11.35 -8.72 30.47
N ILE A 4 -11.27 -9.85 29.76
CA ILE A 4 -12.26 -10.36 28.80
C ILE A 4 -13.68 -10.38 29.39
N ASP A 5 -13.81 -10.59 30.70
CA ASP A 5 -15.08 -10.72 31.43
C ASP A 5 -15.97 -9.46 31.48
N ASN A 6 -15.52 -8.29 31.01
CA ASN A 6 -16.31 -7.05 30.99
C ASN A 6 -16.97 -6.73 29.62
N LEU A 7 -16.92 -7.65 28.65
CA LEU A 7 -17.54 -7.43 27.34
C LEU A 7 -19.01 -7.82 27.35
N ASP A 8 -19.82 -7.04 26.60
CA ASP A 8 -21.25 -7.31 26.45
C ASP A 8 -21.49 -8.68 25.80
N LEU A 9 -22.55 -9.36 26.21
CA LEU A 9 -22.87 -10.75 25.84
C LEU A 9 -23.00 -10.93 24.31
N ASN A 10 -23.37 -9.85 23.62
CA ASN A 10 -23.44 -9.78 22.16
C ASN A 10 -22.06 -9.94 21.49
N ILE A 11 -20.97 -9.43 22.10
CA ILE A 11 -19.61 -9.57 21.55
C ILE A 11 -19.18 -11.04 21.56
N TYR A 12 -19.55 -11.78 22.61
CA TYR A 12 -19.30 -13.23 22.69
C TYR A 12 -20.10 -14.01 21.65
N GLN A 13 -21.37 -13.66 21.44
CA GLN A 13 -22.21 -14.28 20.41
C GLN A 13 -21.65 -14.02 19.00
N MET A 14 -21.24 -12.78 18.72
CA MET A 14 -20.61 -12.41 17.45
C MET A 14 -19.28 -13.13 17.23
N TYR A 15 -18.44 -13.24 18.27
CA TYR A 15 -17.20 -13.98 18.21
C TYR A 15 -17.45 -15.47 17.91
N ALA A 16 -18.36 -16.10 18.65
CA ALA A 16 -18.71 -17.51 18.43
C ALA A 16 -19.28 -17.76 17.02
N MET A 17 -20.12 -16.85 16.51
CA MET A 17 -20.66 -16.92 15.15
C MET A 17 -19.54 -16.82 14.10
N ARG A 18 -18.61 -15.88 14.27
CA ARG A 18 -17.47 -15.71 13.35
C ARG A 18 -16.56 -16.94 13.33
N THR A 19 -16.23 -17.48 14.50
CA THR A 19 -15.41 -18.69 14.61
C THR A 19 -16.08 -19.87 13.92
N LYS A 20 -17.39 -20.08 14.16
CA LYS A 20 -18.16 -21.14 13.50
C LYS A 20 -18.19 -20.99 11.98
N MET A 21 -18.31 -19.76 11.47
CA MET A 21 -18.30 -19.49 10.03
C MET A 21 -16.94 -19.82 9.41
N ILE A 22 -15.85 -19.44 10.07
CA ILE A 22 -14.48 -19.76 9.62
C ILE A 22 -14.26 -21.27 9.62
N GLU A 23 -14.69 -21.97 10.67
CA GLU A 23 -14.60 -23.44 10.75
C GLU A 23 -15.37 -24.12 9.62
N GLN A 24 -16.58 -23.65 9.30
CA GLN A 24 -17.37 -24.18 8.19
C GLN A 24 -16.66 -23.98 6.84
N ILE A 25 -16.07 -22.80 6.61
CA ILE A 25 -15.30 -22.51 5.40
C ILE A 25 -14.07 -23.43 5.32
N ASN A 26 -13.36 -23.61 6.43
CA ASN A 26 -12.21 -24.52 6.50
C ASN A 26 -12.61 -25.97 6.26
N GLN A 27 -13.78 -26.42 6.74
CA GLN A 27 -14.27 -27.78 6.46
C GLN A 27 -14.60 -27.98 4.97
N GLN A 28 -15.21 -26.99 4.33
CA GLN A 28 -15.58 -27.06 2.91
C GLN A 28 -14.37 -26.97 1.98
N LEU A 29 -13.47 -26.02 2.23
CA LEU A 29 -12.38 -25.67 1.32
C LEU A 29 -11.02 -26.26 1.76
N ARG A 30 -10.94 -26.86 2.95
CA ARG A 30 -9.71 -27.44 3.53
C ARG A 30 -8.51 -26.50 3.45
N LEU A 31 -8.74 -25.21 3.72
CA LEU A 31 -7.71 -24.16 3.60
C LEU A 31 -6.48 -24.44 4.47
N ASP A 32 -6.67 -25.10 5.63
CA ASP A 32 -5.58 -25.52 6.51
C ASP A 32 -4.62 -26.54 5.86
N GLN A 33 -5.10 -27.26 4.83
CA GLN A 33 -4.32 -28.23 4.04
C GLN A 33 -3.74 -27.60 2.77
N ALA A 34 -4.10 -26.36 2.41
CA ALA A 34 -3.58 -25.70 1.21
C ALA A 34 -2.06 -25.46 1.28
N ALA A 35 -1.54 -25.24 2.50
CA ALA A 35 -0.11 -25.04 2.74
C ALA A 35 0.73 -26.33 2.61
N SER A 36 0.10 -27.51 2.62
CA SER A 36 0.80 -28.80 2.48
C SER A 36 0.83 -29.33 1.05
N ILE A 37 0.22 -28.62 0.09
CA ILE A 37 0.27 -28.98 -1.33
C ILE A 37 1.68 -28.66 -1.85
N PRO A 38 2.44 -29.67 -2.33
CA PRO A 38 3.74 -29.43 -2.92
C PRO A 38 3.60 -28.48 -4.12
N PRO A 39 4.50 -27.49 -4.30
CA PRO A 39 4.42 -26.54 -5.41
C PRO A 39 4.48 -27.22 -6.79
N GLN A 40 5.03 -28.45 -6.86
CA GLN A 40 5.07 -29.29 -8.05
C GLN A 40 3.68 -29.84 -8.47
N THR A 41 2.70 -29.82 -7.56
CA THR A 41 1.32 -30.27 -7.78
C THR A 41 0.37 -29.09 -8.01
N GLN A 42 0.88 -27.85 -8.14
CA GLN A 42 0.05 -26.74 -8.61
C GLN A 42 -0.42 -27.06 -10.03
N VAL A 43 -1.67 -27.48 -10.13
CA VAL A 43 -2.38 -27.57 -11.41
C VAL A 43 -2.51 -26.14 -11.91
N PHE A 44 -1.71 -25.80 -12.94
CA PHE A 44 -2.00 -24.64 -13.75
C PHE A 44 -3.42 -24.83 -14.28
N ASP A 45 -4.28 -23.84 -14.04
CA ASP A 45 -5.66 -23.85 -14.48
C ASP A 45 -5.67 -23.78 -16.03
N ILE A 46 -5.62 -24.94 -16.70
CA ILE A 46 -5.59 -25.05 -18.17
C ILE A 46 -7.01 -24.90 -18.74
N TYR A 47 -8.03 -24.77 -17.88
CA TYR A 47 -9.38 -24.52 -18.33
C TYR A 47 -9.54 -23.02 -18.62
N PRO A 48 -9.85 -22.63 -19.87
CA PRO A 48 -10.19 -21.24 -20.14
C PRO A 48 -11.42 -20.91 -19.30
N LYS A 49 -11.32 -19.84 -18.50
CA LYS A 49 -12.45 -19.37 -17.72
C LYS A 49 -13.57 -19.02 -18.70
N LEU A 50 -14.83 -19.17 -18.30
CA LEU A 50 -15.99 -18.91 -19.16
C LEU A 50 -15.92 -17.52 -19.83
N THR A 51 -15.35 -16.53 -19.14
CA THR A 51 -15.08 -15.18 -19.65
C THR A 51 -14.11 -15.13 -20.83
N GLU A 52 -13.13 -16.04 -20.89
CA GLU A 52 -12.16 -16.13 -21.99
C GLU A 52 -12.77 -16.85 -23.20
N LEU A 53 -13.65 -17.84 -22.97
CA LEU A 53 -14.44 -18.46 -24.04
C LEU A 53 -15.42 -17.46 -24.65
N ASP A 54 -16.12 -16.67 -23.85
CA ASP A 54 -17.03 -15.62 -24.34
C ASP A 54 -16.30 -14.56 -25.17
N LEU A 55 -15.04 -14.30 -24.82
CA LEU A 55 -14.13 -13.40 -25.52
C LEU A 55 -13.63 -14.01 -26.83
N LEU A 56 -13.30 -15.31 -26.86
CA LEU A 56 -12.98 -16.06 -28.07
C LEU A 56 -14.18 -16.18 -29.03
N LEU A 57 -15.38 -16.38 -28.48
CA LEU A 57 -16.63 -16.53 -29.23
C LEU A 57 -17.19 -15.18 -29.69
N GLY A 58 -16.57 -14.06 -29.31
CA GLY A 58 -16.98 -12.70 -29.71
C GLY A 58 -18.33 -12.26 -29.14
N ILE A 59 -18.80 -12.94 -28.08
CA ILE A 59 -20.08 -12.63 -27.41
C ILE A 59 -19.93 -11.32 -26.62
N ILE A 60 -18.74 -11.04 -26.12
CA ILE A 60 -18.41 -9.81 -25.40
C ILE A 60 -17.62 -8.87 -26.32
N PRO A 61 -18.08 -7.62 -26.55
CA PRO A 61 -17.29 -6.64 -27.29
C PRO A 61 -16.07 -6.25 -26.47
N LEU A 62 -14.89 -6.67 -26.92
CA LEU A 62 -13.62 -6.18 -26.40
C LEU A 62 -13.39 -4.75 -26.87
N GLY A 63 -13.56 -3.80 -25.96
CA GLY A 63 -13.07 -2.45 -26.16
C GLY A 63 -11.54 -2.42 -26.05
N THR A 64 -10.82 -2.91 -27.06
CA THR A 64 -9.37 -2.72 -27.14
C THR A 64 -9.10 -1.23 -27.38
N PRO A 65 -8.46 -0.51 -26.43
CA PRO A 65 -8.14 0.89 -26.66
C PRO A 65 -7.19 1.00 -27.87
N TRP A 66 -7.40 2.02 -28.70
CA TRP A 66 -6.60 2.25 -29.92
C TRP A 66 -5.13 2.59 -29.65
N ALA A 67 -4.80 2.96 -28.41
CA ALA A 67 -3.44 3.13 -27.92
C ALA A 67 -3.35 2.84 -26.42
N TYR A 68 -2.23 2.25 -26.01
CA TYR A 68 -1.87 2.07 -24.62
C TYR A 68 -0.70 3.00 -24.29
N PHE A 69 -0.91 3.94 -23.38
CA PHE A 69 0.16 4.80 -22.89
C PHE A 69 0.58 4.32 -21.51
N TYR A 70 1.88 4.06 -21.35
CA TYR A 70 2.43 3.86 -20.03
C TYR A 70 2.38 5.18 -19.25
N PRO A 71 2.04 5.16 -17.95
CA PRO A 71 2.10 6.35 -17.14
C PRO A 71 3.53 6.90 -17.14
N PRO A 72 3.71 8.23 -17.21
CA PRO A 72 5.03 8.84 -17.10
C PRO A 72 5.64 8.53 -15.72
N LYS A 73 6.97 8.63 -15.62
CA LYS A 73 7.66 8.53 -14.33
C LYS A 73 7.03 9.54 -13.36
N LYS A 74 6.85 9.14 -12.09
CA LYS A 74 6.26 9.98 -11.02
C LYS A 74 4.83 10.50 -11.32
N PHE A 75 4.03 9.78 -12.12
CA PHE A 75 2.63 10.14 -12.45
C PHE A 75 1.76 10.45 -11.22
N MET A 76 1.91 9.68 -10.15
CA MET A 76 1.12 9.87 -8.92
C MET A 76 1.47 11.16 -8.17
N ASP A 77 2.69 11.68 -8.35
CA ASP A 77 3.09 12.96 -7.74
C ASP A 77 2.59 14.13 -8.58
N LEU A 78 2.64 14.01 -9.91
CA LEU A 78 2.10 15.00 -10.86
C LEU A 78 0.59 15.21 -10.73
N ARG A 79 -0.15 14.16 -10.37
CA ARG A 79 -1.61 14.23 -10.22
C ARG A 79 -2.05 14.88 -8.90
N ARG A 80 -1.13 15.18 -7.99
CA ARG A 80 -1.44 15.83 -6.72
C ARG A 80 -1.71 17.31 -6.95
N SER A 81 -2.76 17.81 -6.29
CA SER A 81 -3.08 19.24 -6.36
C SER A 81 -1.93 20.06 -5.76
N PRO A 82 -1.45 21.11 -6.46
CA PRO A 82 -0.46 22.04 -5.91
C PRO A 82 -0.97 22.83 -4.70
N PHE A 83 -2.30 22.84 -4.48
CA PHE A 83 -2.95 23.51 -3.36
C PHE A 83 -3.32 22.57 -2.21
N ALA A 84 -3.10 21.27 -2.34
CA ALA A 84 -3.29 20.35 -1.22
C ALA A 84 -2.09 20.45 -0.27
N PHE A 85 -2.33 20.66 1.01
CA PHE A 85 -1.29 20.58 2.05
C PHE A 85 -0.87 19.12 2.27
N TYR A 86 -0.12 18.55 1.32
CA TYR A 86 0.38 17.17 1.39
C TYR A 86 1.79 17.08 1.99
N ARG A 87 2.40 18.21 2.34
CA ARG A 87 3.74 18.30 2.91
C ARG A 87 3.76 19.14 4.16
N ILE A 88 4.63 18.75 5.07
CA ILE A 88 4.84 19.45 6.35
C ILE A 88 5.81 20.62 6.19
N ALA A 89 6.74 20.53 5.25
CA ALA A 89 7.74 21.56 4.98
C ALA A 89 7.79 21.91 3.48
N PRO A 90 6.79 22.65 2.96
CA PRO A 90 6.74 23.08 1.56
C PRO A 90 7.85 24.09 1.20
N THR A 91 8.52 24.69 2.19
CA THR A 91 9.65 25.61 2.00
C THR A 91 10.92 24.94 1.47
N LEU A 92 11.03 23.60 1.57
CA LEU A 92 12.17 22.81 1.10
C LEU A 92 12.13 22.48 -0.41
N GLY A 93 11.34 23.19 -1.22
CA GLY A 93 11.20 22.93 -2.66
C GLY A 93 10.25 21.77 -2.96
N THR A 94 10.35 21.14 -4.13
CA THR A 94 9.55 19.98 -4.55
C THR A 94 10.03 18.66 -3.90
N LEU A 95 9.33 17.54 -4.12
CA LEU A 95 9.79 16.23 -3.62
C LEU A 95 11.04 15.77 -4.39
N ASP A 96 11.09 16.13 -5.68
CA ASP A 96 12.22 15.83 -6.55
C ASP A 96 13.45 16.63 -6.12
N ASP A 97 13.29 17.92 -5.79
CA ASP A 97 14.37 18.75 -5.26
C ASP A 97 14.91 18.22 -3.92
N GLN A 98 14.04 17.64 -3.08
CA GLN A 98 14.49 16.99 -1.84
C GLN A 98 15.26 15.71 -2.08
N GLU A 99 14.86 14.93 -3.09
CA GLU A 99 15.55 13.69 -3.45
C GLU A 99 16.95 14.01 -4.01
N SER A 100 17.07 15.02 -4.88
CA SER A 100 18.37 15.48 -5.37
C SER A 100 19.23 16.08 -4.25
N LEU A 101 18.65 16.87 -3.34
CA LEU A 101 19.39 17.39 -2.18
C LEU A 101 19.92 16.27 -1.27
N GLU A 102 19.15 15.20 -1.07
CA GLU A 102 19.62 14.04 -0.29
C GLU A 102 20.78 13.32 -0.98
N GLU A 103 20.76 13.22 -2.31
CA GLU A 103 21.85 12.65 -3.10
C GLU A 103 23.10 13.53 -3.04
N GLU A 104 22.96 14.85 -3.27
CA GLU A 104 24.05 15.82 -3.16
C GLU A 104 24.71 15.79 -1.77
N ILE A 105 23.90 15.75 -0.70
CA ILE A 105 24.41 15.67 0.68
C ILE A 105 25.20 14.37 0.86
N ARG A 106 24.77 13.25 0.28
CA ARG A 106 25.48 11.96 0.38
C ARG A 106 26.80 11.97 -0.38
N GLU A 107 26.83 12.56 -1.56
CA GLU A 107 28.01 12.63 -2.42
C GLU A 107 29.06 13.63 -1.93
N THR A 108 28.66 14.64 -1.14
CA THR A 108 29.61 15.62 -0.59
C THR A 108 30.64 14.94 0.32
N GLU A 109 31.91 14.94 -0.09
CA GLU A 109 33.03 14.46 0.72
C GLU A 109 33.29 15.39 1.90
N VAL A 110 33.60 14.81 3.06
CA VAL A 110 33.76 15.55 4.32
C VAL A 110 35.07 15.17 4.99
N ASP A 111 35.96 16.14 5.18
CA ASP A 111 37.32 15.92 5.70
C ASP A 111 37.40 15.84 7.23
N SER A 112 36.40 16.39 7.95
CA SER A 112 36.40 16.48 9.41
C SER A 112 35.41 15.51 10.07
N PRO A 113 35.79 14.84 11.19
CA PRO A 113 34.89 13.96 11.94
C PRO A 113 33.72 14.70 12.59
N GLU A 114 33.79 16.02 12.76
CA GLU A 114 32.66 16.80 13.26
C GLU A 114 31.62 17.05 12.17
N ASP A 115 32.07 17.26 10.94
CA ASP A 115 31.18 17.57 9.83
C ASP A 115 30.47 16.32 9.31
N SER A 116 31.07 15.13 9.46
CA SER A 116 30.38 13.85 9.21
C SER A 116 29.19 13.65 10.15
N ARG A 117 29.34 14.01 11.44
CA ARG A 117 28.24 13.99 12.42
C ARG A 117 27.15 15.01 12.08
N LYS A 118 27.50 16.19 11.58
CA LYS A 118 26.50 17.19 11.14
C LYS A 118 25.74 16.68 9.91
N LYS A 119 26.44 16.10 8.94
CA LYS A 119 25.85 15.47 7.75
C LYS A 119 24.87 14.36 8.12
N GLU A 120 25.23 13.49 9.06
CA GLU A 120 24.35 12.43 9.54
C GLU A 120 23.07 12.99 10.21
N LYS A 121 23.20 14.05 11.03
CA LYS A 121 22.05 14.72 11.66
C LYS A 121 21.10 15.34 10.63
N ILE A 122 21.63 15.96 9.57
CA ILE A 122 20.81 16.54 8.50
C ILE A 122 20.05 15.44 7.76
N LEU A 123 20.72 14.33 7.41
CA LEU A 123 20.08 13.17 6.77
C LEU A 123 19.00 12.54 7.67
N ALA A 124 19.24 12.46 8.98
CA ALA A 124 18.24 11.99 9.93
C ALA A 124 17.02 12.91 9.98
N CYS A 125 17.21 14.23 9.94
CA CYS A 125 16.12 15.21 9.91
C CYS A 125 15.26 15.05 8.64
N LEU A 126 15.88 14.93 7.46
CA LEU A 126 15.18 14.72 6.19
C LEU A 126 14.38 13.40 6.19
N LYS A 127 14.93 12.35 6.79
CA LYS A 127 14.25 11.07 6.96
C LYS A 127 13.00 11.18 7.85
N GLU A 128 13.07 11.92 8.95
CA GLU A 128 11.90 12.18 9.80
C GLU A 128 10.84 13.00 9.07
N ILE A 129 11.23 13.99 8.26
CA ILE A 129 10.28 14.75 7.42
C ILE A 129 9.55 13.82 6.44
N LYS A 130 10.26 12.89 5.79
CA LYS A 130 9.65 11.88 4.90
C LYS A 130 8.63 11.01 5.65
N LYS A 131 8.96 10.58 6.87
CA LYS A 131 8.06 9.79 7.73
C LYS A 131 6.80 10.57 8.11
N LEU A 132 6.95 11.83 8.50
CA LEU A 132 5.81 12.67 8.85
C LEU A 132 4.91 12.95 7.63
N ASN A 133 5.49 13.16 6.44
CA ASN A 133 4.71 13.30 5.20
C ASN A 133 3.89 12.02 4.89
N SER A 134 4.45 10.83 5.16
CA SER A 134 3.71 9.56 5.02
C SER A 134 2.52 9.48 5.98
N TRP A 135 2.71 9.90 7.25
CA TRP A 135 1.62 9.96 8.22
C TRP A 135 0.55 10.97 7.82
N LEU A 136 0.93 12.14 7.32
CA LEU A 136 -0.01 13.13 6.81
C LEU A 136 -0.84 12.56 5.66
N GLY A 137 -0.21 11.87 4.71
CA GLY A 137 -0.91 11.18 3.63
C GLY A 137 -1.89 10.12 4.13
N PHE A 138 -1.50 9.32 5.13
CA PHE A 138 -2.38 8.34 5.76
C PHE A 138 -3.59 8.99 6.45
N ILE A 139 -3.36 10.06 7.21
CA ILE A 139 -4.44 10.81 7.89
C ILE A 139 -5.41 11.38 6.86
N ILE A 140 -4.91 12.05 5.81
CA ILE A 140 -5.75 12.59 4.74
C ILE A 140 -6.54 11.47 4.05
N GLY A 141 -5.91 10.33 3.78
CA GLY A 141 -6.58 9.16 3.22
C GLY A 141 -7.72 8.65 4.10
N ARG A 142 -7.51 8.56 5.42
CA ARG A 142 -8.55 8.16 6.39
C ARG A 142 -9.67 9.19 6.49
N VAL A 143 -9.35 10.48 6.46
CA VAL A 143 -10.35 11.56 6.42
C VAL A 143 -11.17 11.46 5.14
N GLY A 144 -10.53 11.21 3.99
CA GLY A 144 -11.22 11.01 2.71
C GLY A 144 -12.17 9.81 2.73
N GLN A 145 -11.74 8.68 3.31
CA GLN A 145 -12.59 7.50 3.51
C GLN A 145 -13.79 7.83 4.42
N PHE A 146 -13.56 8.52 5.53
CA PHE A 146 -14.63 8.93 6.45
C PHE A 146 -15.65 9.87 5.78
N LEU A 147 -15.19 10.79 4.93
CA LEU A 147 -16.06 11.69 4.19
C LEU A 147 -16.88 10.99 3.08
N GLN A 148 -16.41 9.84 2.58
CA GLN A 148 -17.15 9.05 1.58
C GLN A 148 -18.28 8.20 2.16
N GLY A 149 -18.28 7.95 3.48
CA GLY A 149 -19.27 7.12 4.18
C GLY A 149 -18.77 5.72 4.49
#